data_AF-Q1MP51-F1
#
_entry.id   AF-Q1MP51-F1
#
_cell.length_a   1.000
_cell.length_b   1.000
_cell.length_c   1.000
_cell.angle_alpha   90.00
_cell.angle_beta   90.00
_cell.angle_gamma   90.00
#
_symmetry.space_group_name_H-M   'P 1'
#
loop_
_entity.id
_entity.type
_entity.pdbx_description
1 polymer ?
#
loop_
_entity_poly.entity_id
_entity_poly.type
_entity_poly.pdbx_seq_one_letter_code
_entity_poly.pdbx_strand_id
1 'polypeptide(L)'
;MYKSQKSSLDYAVTNINKALEEDNLVLLSNYVDFDSLSKNFVHSILQYWSSFRIDESRQKELEDNVQQIILLALRHNDKNQGNNITSDSSITSIQTIDQKMPFSFLPKDFLKQLKEKKFTIYRQDEDIAILKTSIVHNEAEYHTELSLLVQRVAGKWHITKIINADELVKLHMAALDKKEDQLTHEVAVRNDYIRNEMNKYYHVSECNAFVIKKENSNDEDVPLTISVGGINMGSEVLRSAGMRCFLYDIHKNILAVLPLTMAKNVSPGDFFEQEWYMEIPENVLGHSFLLMKDNTISCAIEVTTVILADGTFLYLTPTPEKERLHP
;
A
#
# COMPACT_ATOMS: atom_id res chain seq x y z
N MET A 1 24.82 15.42 -50.78
CA MET A 1 25.31 15.30 -49.40
C MET A 1 24.82 13.94 -48.87
N TYR A 2 25.65 12.90 -48.89
CA TYR A 2 25.24 11.55 -48.45
C TYR A 2 25.16 11.53 -46.92
N LYS A 3 23.97 11.61 -46.34
CA LYS A 3 23.78 11.28 -44.91
C LYS A 3 24.19 9.81 -44.74
N SER A 4 25.22 9.56 -43.94
CA SER A 4 25.69 8.21 -43.62
C SER A 4 24.53 7.39 -43.08
N GLN A 5 24.29 6.19 -43.64
CA GLN A 5 23.23 5.27 -43.22
C GLN A 5 23.31 4.91 -41.72
N LYS A 6 24.50 5.01 -41.11
CA LYS A 6 24.73 4.81 -39.67
C LYS A 6 24.23 5.97 -38.79
N SER A 7 23.81 7.08 -39.38
CA SER A 7 23.30 8.28 -38.66
C SER A 7 21.79 8.50 -38.84
N SER A 8 21.09 7.59 -39.53
CA SER A 8 19.64 7.67 -39.69
C SER A 8 18.91 7.21 -38.42
N LEU A 9 17.68 7.70 -38.26
CA LEU A 9 16.80 7.29 -37.17
C LEU A 9 16.45 5.80 -37.28
N ASP A 10 16.13 5.30 -38.48
CA ASP A 10 15.83 3.88 -38.72
C ASP A 10 16.96 2.95 -38.27
N TYR A 11 18.21 3.36 -38.50
CA TYR A 11 19.38 2.62 -38.05
C TYR A 11 19.47 2.59 -36.52
N ALA A 12 19.22 3.73 -35.86
CA ALA A 12 19.19 3.79 -34.41
C ALA A 12 18.07 2.90 -33.83
N VAL A 13 16.84 2.99 -34.35
CA VAL A 13 15.70 2.18 -33.91
C VAL A 13 15.93 0.69 -34.12
N THR A 14 16.54 0.30 -35.25
CA THR A 14 16.91 -1.09 -35.52
C THR A 14 17.91 -1.59 -34.48
N ASN A 15 18.93 -0.80 -34.13
CA ASN A 15 19.91 -1.19 -33.11
C ASN A 15 19.35 -1.15 -31.69
N ILE A 16 18.39 -0.27 -31.37
CA ILE A 16 17.69 -0.27 -30.08
C ILE A 16 16.89 -1.57 -29.93
N ASN A 17 16.06 -1.92 -30.91
CA ASN A 17 15.28 -3.16 -30.88
C ASN A 17 16.18 -4.39 -30.83
N LYS A 18 17.27 -4.40 -31.61
CA LYS A 18 18.27 -5.48 -31.57
C LYS A 18 18.96 -5.57 -30.20
N ALA A 19 19.33 -4.45 -29.60
CA ALA A 19 19.95 -4.42 -28.27
C ALA A 19 19.01 -4.97 -27.20
N LEU A 20 17.71 -4.69 -27.30
CA LEU A 20 16.70 -5.26 -26.41
C LEU A 20 16.56 -6.77 -26.63
N GLU A 21 16.41 -7.23 -27.88
CA GLU A 21 16.31 -8.65 -28.23
C GLU A 21 17.52 -9.48 -27.74
N GLU A 22 18.74 -8.91 -27.86
CA GLU A 22 20.00 -9.58 -27.49
C GLU A 22 20.43 -9.35 -26.04
N ASP A 23 19.64 -8.64 -25.22
CA ASP A 23 20.02 -8.23 -23.85
C ASP A 23 21.35 -7.45 -23.76
N ASN A 24 21.68 -6.72 -24.83
CA ASN A 24 22.97 -6.04 -24.94
C ASN A 24 22.91 -4.61 -24.38
N LEU A 25 23.11 -4.49 -23.06
CA LEU A 25 23.08 -3.21 -22.35
C LEU A 25 24.14 -2.22 -22.80
N VAL A 26 25.30 -2.70 -23.22
CA VAL A 26 26.37 -1.86 -23.75
C VAL A 26 25.96 -1.25 -25.10
N LEU A 27 25.26 -2.01 -25.94
CA LEU A 27 24.70 -1.47 -27.17
C LEU A 27 23.56 -0.50 -26.88
N LEU A 28 22.67 -0.84 -25.93
CA LEU A 28 21.51 -0.01 -25.57
C LEU A 28 21.93 1.35 -24.98
N SER A 29 22.96 1.39 -24.13
CA SER A 29 23.47 2.64 -23.53
C SER A 29 24.05 3.62 -24.56
N ASN A 30 24.42 3.16 -25.76
CA ASN A 30 24.81 4.06 -26.85
C ASN A 30 23.62 4.84 -27.43
N TYR A 31 22.39 4.39 -27.20
CA TYR A 31 21.16 4.97 -27.76
C TYR A 31 20.18 5.46 -26.70
N VAL A 32 20.41 5.16 -25.42
CA VAL A 32 19.53 5.57 -24.32
C VAL A 32 20.32 6.39 -23.31
N ASP A 33 19.90 7.63 -23.11
CA ASP A 33 20.35 8.44 -21.99
C ASP A 33 19.53 8.08 -20.75
N PHE A 34 20.02 7.08 -20.01
CA PHE A 34 19.35 6.56 -18.82
C PHE A 34 19.21 7.60 -17.71
N ASP A 35 20.15 8.55 -17.60
CA ASP A 35 20.11 9.62 -16.59
C ASP A 35 18.99 10.61 -16.88
N SER A 36 18.92 11.10 -18.12
CA SER A 36 17.84 12.00 -18.54
C SER A 36 16.46 11.33 -18.45
N LEU A 37 16.39 10.04 -18.82
CA LEU A 37 15.15 9.27 -18.83
C LEU A 37 14.64 8.97 -17.41
N SER A 38 15.53 8.57 -16.48
CA SER A 38 15.14 8.31 -15.09
C SER A 38 14.68 9.60 -14.39
N LYS A 39 15.43 10.71 -14.53
CA LYS A 39 15.05 12.01 -13.98
C LYS A 39 13.70 12.49 -14.47
N ASN A 40 13.43 12.33 -15.77
CA ASN A 40 12.15 12.70 -16.35
C ASN A 40 10.98 11.89 -15.75
N PHE A 41 11.17 10.58 -15.58
CA PHE A 41 10.13 9.72 -14.99
C PHE A 41 9.92 10.01 -13.50
N VAL A 42 10.99 10.16 -12.73
CA VAL A 42 10.93 10.49 -11.30
C VAL A 42 10.28 11.84 -11.06
N HIS A 43 10.61 12.85 -11.87
CA HIS A 43 9.95 14.14 -11.80
C HIS A 43 8.42 14.03 -11.94
N SER A 44 7.95 13.16 -12.83
CA SER A 44 6.52 12.92 -13.07
C SER A 44 5.86 12.23 -11.87
N ILE A 45 6.55 11.29 -11.22
CA ILE A 45 6.10 10.65 -9.98
C ILE A 45 6.02 11.69 -8.85
N LEU A 46 7.07 12.49 -8.66
CA LEU A 46 7.15 13.49 -7.61
C LEU A 46 6.13 14.62 -7.76
N GLN A 47 5.81 15.03 -8.99
CA GLN A 47 4.73 15.99 -9.23
C GLN A 47 3.38 15.47 -8.72
N TYR A 48 3.09 14.18 -8.94
CA TYR A 48 1.88 13.56 -8.43
C TYR A 48 1.89 13.44 -6.89
N TRP A 49 3.07 13.25 -6.28
CA TRP A 49 3.26 13.14 -4.83
C TRP A 49 3.55 14.46 -4.12
N SER A 50 3.50 15.60 -4.82
CA SER A 50 3.93 16.92 -4.31
C SER A 50 3.16 17.45 -3.08
N SER A 51 2.14 16.74 -2.60
CA SER A 51 1.56 16.92 -1.27
C SER A 51 2.49 16.46 -0.13
N PHE A 52 3.45 15.58 -0.39
CA PHE A 52 4.57 15.28 0.50
C PHE A 52 5.69 16.29 0.27
N ARG A 53 6.11 17.01 1.31
CA ARG A 53 7.37 17.79 1.28
C ARG A 53 8.54 16.82 1.18
N ILE A 54 8.91 16.45 -0.03
CA ILE A 54 10.10 15.65 -0.34
C ILE A 54 11.27 16.64 -0.44
N ASP A 55 12.27 16.47 0.42
CA ASP A 55 13.50 17.28 0.37
C ASP A 55 14.38 16.90 -0.82
N GLU A 56 15.33 17.77 -1.21
CA GLU A 56 16.22 17.56 -2.35
C GLU A 56 17.05 16.26 -2.22
N SER A 57 17.38 15.84 -0.99
CA SER A 57 18.09 14.59 -0.74
C SER A 57 17.26 13.35 -1.11
N ARG A 58 15.99 13.31 -0.72
CA ARG A 58 15.06 12.22 -1.04
C ARG A 58 14.69 12.18 -2.51
N GLN A 59 14.62 13.34 -3.17
CA GLN A 59 14.45 13.39 -4.62
C GLN A 59 15.64 12.72 -5.32
N LYS A 60 16.87 13.10 -4.95
CA LYS A 60 18.07 12.53 -5.55
C LYS A 60 18.20 11.03 -5.28
N GLU A 61 17.86 10.60 -4.06
CA GLU A 61 17.78 9.19 -3.69
C GLU A 61 16.76 8.44 -4.57
N LEU A 62 15.58 9.01 -4.82
CA LEU A 62 14.56 8.43 -5.70
C LEU A 62 15.02 8.35 -7.17
N GLU A 63 15.72 9.38 -7.67
CA GLU A 63 16.33 9.41 -9.00
C GLU A 63 17.35 8.30 -9.19
N ASP A 64 18.30 8.16 -8.26
CA ASP A 64 19.33 7.11 -8.27
C ASP A 64 18.68 5.72 -8.19
N ASN A 65 17.65 5.59 -7.37
CA ASN A 65 16.89 4.36 -7.14
C ASN A 65 16.07 3.89 -8.36
N VAL A 66 15.31 4.79 -8.98
CA VAL A 66 14.58 4.48 -10.22
C VAL A 66 15.54 4.18 -11.36
N GLN A 67 16.67 4.89 -11.43
CA GLN A 67 17.72 4.55 -12.38
C GLN A 67 18.25 3.13 -12.13
N GLN A 68 18.53 2.75 -10.88
CA GLN A 68 18.92 1.38 -10.55
C GLN A 68 17.84 0.36 -10.88
N ILE A 69 16.54 0.64 -10.66
CA ILE A 69 15.47 -0.27 -11.09
C ILE A 69 15.44 -0.43 -12.60
N ILE A 70 15.52 0.67 -13.35
CA ILE A 70 15.54 0.61 -14.81
C ILE A 70 16.74 -0.21 -15.27
N LEU A 71 17.92 0.01 -14.67
CA LEU A 71 19.15 -0.74 -14.97
C LEU A 71 19.09 -2.22 -14.49
N LEU A 72 18.45 -2.52 -13.37
CA LEU A 72 18.29 -3.87 -12.82
C LEU A 72 17.24 -4.67 -13.60
N ALA A 73 16.12 -4.04 -13.94
CA ALA A 73 15.15 -4.60 -14.88
C ALA A 73 15.89 -4.99 -16.16
N LEU A 74 16.71 -4.07 -16.69
CA LEU A 74 17.61 -4.27 -17.83
C LEU A 74 18.66 -5.39 -17.64
N ARG A 75 19.14 -5.66 -16.42
CA ARG A 75 20.14 -6.70 -16.09
C ARG A 75 19.56 -8.09 -15.79
N HIS A 76 18.25 -8.25 -15.64
CA HIS A 76 17.68 -9.45 -15.02
C HIS A 76 17.77 -10.77 -15.85
N ASN A 77 18.58 -10.79 -16.92
CA ASN A 77 19.00 -12.01 -17.62
C ASN A 77 20.42 -12.51 -17.26
N ASP A 78 21.18 -11.84 -16.39
CA ASP A 78 22.45 -12.37 -15.85
C ASP A 78 22.23 -13.42 -14.73
N LYS A 79 21.32 -14.38 -14.96
CA LYS A 79 21.14 -15.55 -14.09
C LYS A 79 22.26 -16.60 -14.19
N ASN A 80 23.46 -16.22 -14.65
CA ASN A 80 24.62 -17.10 -14.77
C ASN A 80 25.96 -16.48 -14.32
N GLN A 81 25.94 -15.50 -13.42
CA GLN A 81 27.12 -15.22 -12.61
C GLN A 81 26.75 -15.19 -11.13
N GLY A 82 26.82 -16.38 -10.52
CA GLY A 82 27.03 -16.46 -9.09
C GLY A 82 28.35 -15.77 -8.78
N ASN A 83 28.27 -14.67 -8.03
CA ASN A 83 29.21 -14.31 -6.96
C ASN A 83 28.73 -13.02 -6.30
N ASN A 84 28.38 -13.16 -5.02
CA ASN A 84 28.39 -12.13 -3.97
C ASN A 84 28.04 -10.70 -4.40
N ILE A 85 26.75 -10.40 -4.46
CA ILE A 85 26.30 -9.02 -4.24
C ILE A 85 26.03 -8.90 -2.74
N THR A 86 26.96 -8.24 -2.07
CA THR A 86 26.80 -7.65 -0.75
C THR A 86 25.47 -6.92 -0.69
N SER A 87 24.71 -7.20 0.37
CA SER A 87 23.54 -6.46 0.82
C SER A 87 23.78 -4.95 0.74
N ASP A 88 23.32 -4.35 -0.36
CA ASP A 88 23.51 -2.93 -0.68
C ASP A 88 22.29 -2.14 -0.17
N SER A 89 22.57 -1.21 0.73
CA SER A 89 21.63 -0.38 1.49
C SER A 89 20.72 0.53 0.65
N SER A 90 20.89 0.54 -0.66
CA SER A 90 20.10 1.28 -1.65
C SER A 90 18.84 0.54 -2.14
N ILE A 91 18.77 -0.79 -1.96
CA ILE A 91 17.55 -1.57 -2.26
C ILE A 91 16.44 -1.33 -1.20
N THR A 92 16.85 -0.96 0.01
CA THR A 92 15.97 -0.74 1.19
C THR A 92 15.07 0.50 1.10
N SER A 93 15.46 1.51 0.33
CA SER A 93 14.77 2.82 0.22
C SER A 93 13.60 2.82 -0.78
N ILE A 94 13.63 1.95 -1.80
CA ILE A 94 12.44 1.71 -2.65
C ILE A 94 11.57 0.64 -2.04
N GLN A 95 12.13 -0.34 -1.33
CA GLN A 95 11.32 -1.22 -0.49
C GLN A 95 10.45 -0.41 0.48
N THR A 96 10.86 0.76 0.97
CA THR A 96 10.00 1.58 1.83
C THR A 96 8.83 2.27 1.09
N ILE A 97 8.89 2.40 -0.24
CA ILE A 97 7.82 2.93 -1.10
C ILE A 97 6.97 1.77 -1.68
N ASP A 98 7.62 0.72 -2.19
CA ASP A 98 7.01 -0.49 -2.75
C ASP A 98 6.40 -1.41 -1.68
N GLN A 99 6.88 -1.42 -0.43
CA GLN A 99 6.30 -2.28 0.64
C GLN A 99 4.90 -1.82 1.07
N LYS A 100 4.50 -0.60 0.71
CA LYS A 100 3.16 -0.06 0.98
C LYS A 100 2.23 -0.11 -0.22
N MET A 101 2.76 -0.36 -1.42
CA MET A 101 1.94 -0.41 -2.63
C MET A 101 1.62 -1.85 -3.01
N PRO A 102 0.36 -2.16 -3.38
CA PRO A 102 -0.02 -3.53 -3.76
C PRO A 102 0.73 -4.07 -5.00
N PHE A 103 1.35 -3.21 -5.81
CA PHE A 103 2.19 -3.57 -6.97
C PHE A 103 3.14 -2.43 -7.38
N SER A 104 4.19 -2.75 -8.15
CA SER A 104 5.24 -1.81 -8.59
C SER A 104 4.83 -0.98 -9.82
N PHE A 105 5.42 0.21 -10.01
CA PHE A 105 5.16 1.10 -11.16
C PHE A 105 5.41 0.47 -12.55
N LEU A 106 6.47 -0.33 -12.66
CA LEU A 106 6.79 -1.06 -13.88
C LEU A 106 6.25 -2.49 -13.74
N PRO A 107 5.69 -3.08 -14.81
CA PRO A 107 5.24 -4.46 -14.76
C PRO A 107 6.43 -5.40 -14.61
N LYS A 108 6.24 -6.52 -13.90
CA LYS A 108 7.32 -7.50 -13.65
C LYS A 108 7.94 -8.06 -14.93
N ASP A 109 7.18 -8.10 -16.02
CA ASP A 109 7.63 -8.56 -17.35
C ASP A 109 7.93 -7.39 -18.32
N PHE A 110 8.12 -6.16 -17.81
CA PHE A 110 8.34 -4.95 -18.63
C PHE A 110 9.39 -5.14 -19.72
N LEU A 111 10.56 -5.67 -19.36
CA LEU A 111 11.62 -5.97 -20.33
C LEU A 111 11.19 -6.96 -21.41
N LYS A 112 10.55 -8.06 -21.00
CA LYS A 112 10.10 -9.09 -21.93
C LYS A 112 9.13 -8.47 -22.94
N GLN A 113 8.23 -7.60 -22.48
CA GLN A 113 7.34 -6.86 -23.35
C GLN A 113 8.09 -5.93 -24.31
N LEU A 114 9.15 -5.24 -23.86
CA LEU A 114 9.97 -4.41 -24.76
C LEU A 114 10.72 -5.22 -25.82
N LYS A 115 11.13 -6.46 -25.52
CA LYS A 115 11.75 -7.38 -26.50
C LYS A 115 10.76 -7.85 -27.55
N GLU A 116 9.57 -8.24 -27.10
CA GLU A 116 8.54 -8.80 -27.97
C GLU A 116 7.82 -7.72 -28.80
N LYS A 117 7.67 -6.51 -28.23
CA LYS A 117 6.98 -5.38 -28.85
C LYS A 117 7.97 -4.30 -29.27
N LYS A 118 8.41 -4.40 -30.51
CA LYS A 118 9.37 -3.47 -31.12
C LYS A 118 8.89 -2.03 -31.08
N PHE A 119 9.81 -1.12 -30.82
CA PHE A 119 9.56 0.31 -30.99
C PHE A 119 9.34 0.64 -32.46
N THR A 120 8.32 1.47 -32.71
CA THR A 120 8.00 2.00 -34.03
C THR A 120 8.15 3.51 -34.04
N ILE A 121 8.58 4.08 -35.18
CA ILE A 121 8.67 5.52 -35.36
C ILE A 121 7.26 6.06 -35.61
N TYR A 122 6.75 6.87 -34.70
CA TYR A 122 5.44 7.49 -34.83
C TYR A 122 5.50 8.85 -35.53
N ARG A 123 6.49 9.65 -35.16
CA ARG A 123 6.73 10.97 -35.74
C ARG A 123 8.22 11.22 -35.81
N GLN A 124 8.66 11.90 -36.87
CA GLN A 124 10.04 12.30 -37.07
C GLN A 124 10.09 13.73 -37.62
N ASP A 125 11.05 14.49 -37.13
CA ASP A 125 11.52 15.76 -37.63
C ASP A 125 13.06 15.71 -37.84
N GLU A 126 13.71 16.81 -38.18
CA GLU A 126 15.14 16.84 -38.50
C GLU A 126 16.04 16.32 -37.36
N ASP A 127 15.73 16.72 -36.12
CA ASP A 127 16.53 16.41 -34.93
C ASP A 127 15.74 15.77 -33.77
N ILE A 128 14.44 15.53 -33.97
CA ILE A 128 13.55 14.96 -32.94
C ILE A 128 12.70 13.84 -33.54
N ALA A 129 12.45 12.78 -32.79
CA ALA A 129 11.48 11.75 -33.13
C ALA A 129 10.75 11.22 -31.91
N ILE A 130 9.61 10.57 -32.16
CA ILE A 130 8.81 9.88 -31.15
C ILE A 130 8.77 8.41 -31.50
N LEU A 131 9.23 7.57 -30.56
CA LEU A 131 9.07 6.13 -30.63
C LEU A 131 7.92 5.68 -29.76
N LYS A 132 7.18 4.69 -30.23
CA LYS A 132 6.06 4.10 -29.49
C LYS A 132 6.19 2.60 -29.41
N THR A 133 5.83 2.07 -28.25
CA THR A 133 5.55 0.64 -28.03
C THR A 133 4.39 0.51 -27.06
N SER A 134 3.88 -0.70 -26.89
CA SER A 134 2.71 -0.97 -26.06
C SER A 134 3.10 -1.77 -24.82
N ILE A 135 2.61 -1.38 -23.64
CA ILE A 135 2.89 -2.02 -22.36
C ILE A 135 1.58 -2.45 -21.70
N VAL A 136 1.55 -3.67 -21.19
CA VAL A 136 0.45 -4.22 -20.38
C VAL A 136 0.93 -4.31 -18.94
N HIS A 137 0.17 -3.80 -18.00
CA HIS A 137 0.44 -3.93 -16.58
C HIS A 137 -0.53 -4.93 -15.95
N ASN A 138 -0.23 -6.23 -16.03
CA ASN A 138 -1.17 -7.29 -15.64
C ASN A 138 -1.63 -7.17 -14.16
N GLU A 139 -0.72 -6.81 -13.25
CA GLU A 139 -1.05 -6.66 -11.82
C GLU A 139 -1.93 -5.45 -11.51
N ALA A 140 -1.82 -4.41 -12.35
CA ALA A 140 -2.59 -3.17 -12.21
C ALA A 140 -3.78 -3.12 -13.20
N GLU A 141 -3.97 -4.20 -13.97
CA GLU A 141 -5.07 -4.40 -14.92
C GLU A 141 -5.25 -3.28 -15.94
N TYR A 142 -4.17 -2.66 -16.43
CA TYR A 142 -4.23 -1.64 -17.48
C TYR A 142 -3.31 -1.92 -18.67
N HIS A 143 -3.64 -1.30 -19.80
CA HIS A 143 -2.88 -1.32 -21.03
C HIS A 143 -2.60 0.11 -21.45
N THR A 144 -1.36 0.40 -21.80
CA THR A 144 -0.93 1.75 -22.16
C THR A 144 0.11 1.72 -23.27
N GLU A 145 0.31 2.87 -23.89
CA GLU A 145 1.41 3.10 -24.80
C GLU A 145 2.60 3.69 -24.01
N LEU A 146 3.82 3.31 -24.38
CA LEU A 146 5.04 3.96 -23.94
C LEU A 146 5.55 4.83 -25.08
N SER A 147 5.52 6.15 -24.90
CA SER A 147 6.00 7.13 -25.87
C SER A 147 7.36 7.70 -25.44
N LEU A 148 8.38 7.50 -26.25
CA LEU A 148 9.75 7.93 -25.99
C LEU A 148 10.18 9.04 -26.94
N LEU A 149 10.79 10.09 -26.39
CA LEU A 149 11.43 11.15 -27.15
C LEU A 149 12.84 10.73 -27.53
N VAL A 150 13.14 10.80 -28.82
CA VAL A 150 14.48 10.64 -29.37
C VAL A 150 14.97 11.98 -29.87
N GLN A 151 16.17 12.38 -29.46
CA GLN A 151 16.80 13.61 -29.89
C GLN A 151 18.14 13.32 -30.53
N ARG A 152 18.50 14.15 -31.52
CA ARG A 152 19.79 14.06 -32.18
C ARG A 152 20.81 14.93 -31.43
N VAL A 153 21.79 14.30 -30.78
CA VAL A 153 22.87 14.96 -30.04
C VAL A 153 24.20 14.59 -30.67
N ALA A 154 25.01 15.60 -31.04
CA ALA A 154 26.30 15.41 -31.72
C ALA A 154 26.22 14.47 -32.95
N GLY A 155 25.10 14.53 -33.68
CA GLY A 155 24.86 13.73 -34.88
C GLY A 155 24.33 12.30 -34.66
N LYS A 156 24.17 11.86 -33.41
CA LYS A 156 23.63 10.54 -33.02
C LYS A 156 22.25 10.68 -32.39
N TRP A 157 21.40 9.67 -32.57
CA TRP A 157 20.05 9.63 -31.99
C TRP A 157 20.06 8.98 -30.62
N HIS A 158 19.49 9.66 -29.63
CA HIS A 158 19.41 9.21 -28.24
C HIS A 158 17.98 9.32 -27.72
N ILE A 159 17.48 8.27 -27.07
CA ILE A 159 16.28 8.32 -26.25
C ILE A 159 16.61 9.14 -25.01
N THR A 160 15.82 10.18 -24.74
CA THR A 160 16.10 11.14 -23.66
C THR A 160 14.95 11.29 -22.67
N LYS A 161 13.69 11.02 -23.07
CA LYS A 161 12.51 11.24 -22.21
C LYS A 161 11.40 10.25 -22.50
N ILE A 162 10.57 10.01 -21.49
CA ILE A 162 9.25 9.38 -21.61
C ILE A 162 8.23 10.53 -21.75
N ILE A 163 7.70 10.72 -22.96
CA ILE A 163 6.84 11.88 -23.26
C ILE A 163 5.53 11.80 -22.47
N ASN A 164 4.99 10.61 -22.28
CA ASN A 164 3.74 10.38 -21.57
C ASN A 164 3.95 9.91 -20.13
N ALA A 165 5.06 10.29 -19.49
CA ALA A 165 5.37 9.90 -18.11
C ALA A 165 4.26 10.29 -17.13
N ASP A 166 3.75 11.53 -17.19
CA ASP A 166 2.66 11.99 -16.33
C ASP A 166 1.37 11.18 -16.50
N GLU A 167 1.06 10.77 -17.72
CA GLU A 167 -0.09 9.93 -18.03
C GLU A 167 0.08 8.53 -17.45
N LEU A 168 1.27 7.93 -17.61
CA LEU A 168 1.62 6.63 -17.03
C LEU A 168 1.49 6.64 -15.51
N VAL A 169 1.99 7.69 -14.84
CA VAL A 169 1.87 7.85 -13.39
C VAL A 169 0.40 7.97 -12.98
N LYS A 170 -0.40 8.80 -13.66
CA LYS A 170 -1.83 8.96 -13.36
C LYS A 170 -2.61 7.65 -13.53
N LEU A 171 -2.36 6.92 -14.62
CA LEU A 171 -2.99 5.62 -14.86
C LEU A 171 -2.62 4.60 -13.79
N HIS A 172 -1.35 4.57 -13.39
CA HIS A 172 -0.87 3.69 -12.34
C HIS A 172 -1.53 3.98 -10.99
N MET A 173 -1.60 5.27 -10.62
CA MET A 173 -2.21 5.70 -9.36
C MET A 173 -3.71 5.41 -9.32
N ALA A 174 -4.43 5.68 -10.40
CA ALA A 174 -5.84 5.31 -10.50
C ALA A 174 -6.07 3.79 -10.38
N ALA A 175 -5.12 2.98 -10.87
CA ALA A 175 -5.17 1.53 -10.70
C ALA A 175 -4.90 1.10 -9.26
N LEU A 176 -3.96 1.76 -8.57
CA LEU A 176 -3.69 1.54 -7.14
C LEU A 176 -4.93 1.83 -6.30
N ASP A 177 -5.55 3.00 -6.48
CA ASP A 177 -6.78 3.39 -5.79
C ASP A 177 -7.90 2.37 -6.00
N LYS A 178 -8.11 1.96 -7.26
CA LYS A 178 -9.10 0.95 -7.61
C LYS A 178 -8.83 -0.38 -6.90
N LYS A 179 -7.56 -0.79 -6.80
CA LYS A 179 -7.19 -2.06 -6.14
C LYS A 179 -7.37 -1.99 -4.63
N GLU A 180 -7.02 -0.86 -4.03
CA GLU A 180 -7.26 -0.61 -2.61
C GLU A 180 -8.74 -0.62 -2.26
N ASP A 181 -9.58 0.02 -3.09
CA ASP A 181 -11.03 0.00 -2.93
C ASP A 181 -11.61 -1.42 -3.07
N GLN A 182 -11.11 -2.20 -4.03
CA GLN A 182 -11.49 -3.62 -4.19
C GLN A 182 -11.10 -4.45 -2.96
N LEU A 183 -9.87 -4.34 -2.48
CA LEU A 183 -9.39 -5.06 -1.29
C LEU A 183 -10.19 -4.67 -0.05
N THR A 184 -10.46 -3.38 0.12
CA THR A 184 -11.29 -2.86 1.22
C THR A 184 -12.69 -3.46 1.17
N HIS A 185 -13.30 -3.50 -0.02
CA HIS A 185 -14.62 -4.09 -0.21
C HIS A 185 -14.62 -5.60 0.06
N GLU A 186 -13.65 -6.35 -0.45
CA GLU A 186 -13.51 -7.79 -0.23
C GLU A 186 -13.34 -8.12 1.26
N VAL A 187 -12.49 -7.35 1.96
CA VAL A 187 -12.31 -7.48 3.42
C VAL A 187 -13.60 -7.16 4.17
N ALA A 188 -14.32 -6.10 3.77
CA ALA A 188 -15.60 -5.75 4.39
C ALA A 188 -16.64 -6.87 4.23
N VAL A 189 -16.82 -7.40 3.02
CA VAL A 189 -17.74 -8.50 2.73
C VAL A 189 -17.37 -9.76 3.53
N ARG A 190 -16.08 -10.09 3.59
CA ARG A 190 -15.58 -11.22 4.39
C ARG A 190 -15.86 -11.00 5.88
N ASN A 191 -15.57 -9.81 6.41
CA ASN A 191 -15.80 -9.48 7.80
C ASN A 191 -17.28 -9.51 8.17
N ASP A 192 -18.17 -9.08 7.27
CA ASP A 192 -19.62 -9.17 7.50
C ASP A 192 -20.08 -10.62 7.61
N TYR A 193 -19.58 -11.50 6.73
CA TYR A 193 -19.81 -12.94 6.85
C TYR A 193 -19.30 -13.48 8.18
N ILE A 194 -18.04 -13.20 8.54
CA ILE A 194 -17.43 -13.69 9.78
C ILE A 194 -18.16 -13.16 11.01
N ARG A 195 -18.57 -11.89 11.02
CA ARG A 195 -19.34 -11.28 12.11
C ARG A 195 -20.69 -11.97 12.27
N ASN A 196 -21.38 -12.27 11.16
CA ASN A 196 -22.62 -13.03 11.19
C ASN A 196 -22.40 -14.46 11.72
N GLU A 197 -21.30 -15.13 11.37
CA GLU A 197 -20.96 -16.42 11.95
C GLU A 197 -20.68 -16.32 13.45
N MET A 198 -19.86 -15.36 13.90
CA MET A 198 -19.58 -15.13 15.32
C MET A 198 -20.86 -14.90 16.14
N ASN A 199 -21.78 -14.09 15.62
CA ASN A 199 -23.05 -13.77 16.28
C ASN A 199 -23.96 -15.00 16.50
N LYS A 200 -23.74 -16.12 15.79
CA LYS A 200 -24.45 -17.38 16.07
C LYS A 200 -23.95 -18.05 17.34
N TYR A 201 -22.69 -17.84 17.70
CA TYR A 201 -22.06 -18.47 18.86
C TYR A 201 -22.07 -17.55 20.07
N TYR A 202 -21.87 -16.25 19.87
CA TYR A 202 -21.56 -15.34 20.96
C TYR A 202 -22.40 -14.07 20.86
N HIS A 203 -23.30 -13.89 21.83
CA HIS A 203 -24.13 -12.70 21.93
C HIS A 203 -23.77 -11.91 23.18
N VAL A 204 -23.29 -10.69 22.97
CA VAL A 204 -23.10 -9.71 24.05
C VAL A 204 -24.44 -9.01 24.27
N SER A 205 -24.99 -9.14 25.47
CA SER A 205 -26.26 -8.52 25.85
C SER A 205 -26.05 -7.20 26.59
N GLU A 206 -24.93 -7.04 27.29
CA GLU A 206 -24.67 -5.91 28.17
C GLU A 206 -23.24 -5.41 28.06
N CYS A 207 -23.07 -4.09 28.07
CA CYS A 207 -21.80 -3.40 28.21
C CYS A 207 -21.98 -2.27 29.20
N ASN A 208 -21.22 -2.30 30.28
CA ASN A 208 -21.20 -1.24 31.27
C ASN A 208 -19.76 -0.74 31.45
N ALA A 209 -19.56 0.58 31.42
CA ALA A 209 -18.27 1.19 31.68
C ALA A 209 -18.40 2.22 32.80
N PHE A 210 -17.51 2.14 33.78
CA PHE A 210 -17.52 2.96 34.98
C PHE A 210 -16.14 3.55 35.22
N VAL A 211 -16.11 4.81 35.61
CA VAL A 211 -14.87 5.48 35.97
C VAL A 211 -14.84 5.70 37.47
N ILE A 212 -13.69 5.46 38.09
CA ILE A 212 -13.49 5.75 39.50
C ILE A 212 -12.83 7.12 39.60
N LYS A 213 -13.60 8.13 40.00
CA LYS A 213 -13.08 9.48 40.21
C LYS A 213 -12.09 9.45 41.38
N LYS A 214 -10.80 9.73 41.10
CA LYS A 214 -9.80 9.92 42.15
C LYS A 214 -10.04 11.28 42.82
N GLU A 215 -10.52 11.29 44.06
CA GLU A 215 -10.55 12.50 44.88
C GLU A 215 -9.10 12.87 45.26
N ASN A 216 -8.54 13.89 44.61
CA ASN A 216 -7.20 14.45 44.87
C ASN A 216 -5.99 13.66 44.33
N SER A 217 -5.97 13.32 43.04
CA SER A 217 -4.72 12.93 42.37
C SER A 217 -4.31 13.95 41.31
N ASN A 218 -3.03 14.29 41.26
CA ASN A 218 -2.40 14.95 40.10
C ASN A 218 -2.11 13.93 38.97
N ASP A 219 -2.64 12.70 39.06
CA ASP A 219 -2.52 11.70 38.01
C ASP A 219 -3.34 12.13 36.80
N GLU A 220 -2.69 12.13 35.64
CA GLU A 220 -3.34 12.32 34.35
C GLU A 220 -4.16 11.09 33.93
N ASP A 221 -4.04 9.96 34.63
CA ASP A 221 -4.70 8.70 34.31
C ASP A 221 -5.85 8.36 35.27
N VAL A 222 -7.00 8.04 34.67
CA VAL A 222 -8.25 7.78 35.38
C VAL A 222 -8.59 6.28 35.33
N PRO A 223 -8.84 5.61 36.48
CA PRO A 223 -9.22 4.21 36.49
C PRO A 223 -10.59 3.98 35.85
N LEU A 224 -10.65 3.02 34.95
CA LEU A 224 -11.81 2.58 34.19
C LEU A 224 -12.06 1.09 34.43
N THR A 225 -13.30 0.76 34.77
CA THR A 225 -13.81 -0.62 34.81
C THR A 225 -14.79 -0.80 33.67
N ILE A 226 -14.59 -1.85 32.87
CA ILE A 226 -15.54 -2.28 31.84
C ILE A 226 -16.06 -3.66 32.24
N SER A 227 -17.38 -3.82 32.33
CA SER A 227 -18.06 -5.11 32.48
C SER A 227 -18.83 -5.44 31.21
N VAL A 228 -18.62 -6.65 30.70
CA VAL A 228 -19.34 -7.18 29.53
C VAL A 228 -20.03 -8.47 29.92
N GLY A 229 -21.34 -8.51 29.67
CA GLY A 229 -22.20 -9.66 29.91
C GLY A 229 -22.78 -10.21 28.62
N GLY A 230 -23.00 -11.52 28.57
CA GLY A 230 -23.62 -12.15 27.41
C GLY A 230 -23.85 -13.65 27.58
N ILE A 231 -24.14 -14.32 26.47
CA ILE A 231 -24.48 -15.74 26.42
C ILE A 231 -23.79 -16.43 25.24
N ASN A 232 -23.32 -17.66 25.48
CA ASN A 232 -22.91 -18.55 24.40
C ASN A 232 -24.16 -19.20 23.79
N MET A 233 -24.57 -18.75 22.60
CA MET A 233 -25.71 -19.31 21.87
C MET A 233 -25.32 -20.47 20.94
N GLY A 234 -24.02 -20.76 20.83
CA GLY A 234 -23.48 -21.79 19.97
C GLY A 234 -23.68 -23.20 20.48
N SER A 235 -23.38 -24.19 19.64
CA SER A 235 -23.35 -25.60 20.02
C SER A 235 -22.02 -26.05 20.65
N GLU A 236 -20.99 -25.21 20.59
CA GLU A 236 -19.63 -25.51 21.04
C GLU A 236 -19.25 -24.68 22.26
N VAL A 237 -18.33 -25.19 23.09
CA VAL A 237 -17.75 -24.43 24.20
C VAL A 237 -16.90 -23.29 23.64
N LEU A 238 -17.23 -22.06 24.02
CA LEU A 238 -16.40 -20.90 23.79
C LEU A 238 -15.18 -20.96 24.71
N ARG A 239 -13.97 -20.86 24.17
CA ARG A 239 -12.73 -20.82 24.96
C ARG A 239 -12.20 -19.41 25.17
N SER A 240 -12.31 -18.57 24.15
CA SER A 240 -11.79 -17.22 24.16
C SER A 240 -12.53 -16.33 23.18
N ALA A 241 -12.66 -15.05 23.53
CA ALA A 241 -13.20 -14.02 22.66
C ALA A 241 -12.33 -12.75 22.73
N GLY A 242 -12.04 -12.20 21.56
CA GLY A 242 -11.45 -10.87 21.40
C GLY A 242 -12.52 -9.87 21.02
N MET A 243 -12.45 -8.66 21.58
CA MET A 243 -13.47 -7.63 21.44
C MET A 243 -12.84 -6.24 21.30
N ARG A 244 -13.57 -5.33 20.67
CA ARG A 244 -13.34 -3.88 20.75
C ARG A 244 -14.45 -3.26 21.56
N CYS A 245 -14.09 -2.55 22.62
CA CYS A 245 -15.00 -1.74 23.40
C CYS A 245 -14.92 -0.28 22.94
N PHE A 246 -16.02 0.23 22.43
CA PHE A 246 -16.17 1.62 22.05
C PHE A 246 -16.76 2.37 23.24
N LEU A 247 -16.05 3.39 23.71
CA LEU A 247 -16.52 4.32 24.71
C LEU A 247 -17.09 5.56 24.02
N TYR A 248 -18.24 6.03 24.47
CA TYR A 248 -18.94 7.16 23.88
C TYR A 248 -19.16 8.28 24.88
N ASP A 249 -19.11 9.52 24.39
CA ASP A 249 -19.56 10.69 25.14
C ASP A 249 -21.10 10.80 25.16
N ILE A 250 -21.61 11.81 25.86
CA ILE A 250 -23.05 12.12 25.94
C ILE A 250 -23.67 12.50 24.58
N HIS A 251 -22.84 12.85 23.59
CA HIS A 251 -23.23 13.21 22.22
C HIS A 251 -23.06 12.03 21.23
N LYS A 252 -22.72 10.83 21.72
CA LYS A 252 -22.45 9.61 20.94
C LYS A 252 -21.20 9.69 20.04
N ASN A 253 -20.27 10.58 20.33
CA ASN A 253 -18.95 10.56 19.70
C ASN A 253 -18.07 9.50 20.37
N ILE A 254 -17.20 8.86 19.60
CA ILE A 254 -16.24 7.88 20.14
C ILE A 254 -15.17 8.64 20.93
N LEU A 255 -15.04 8.33 22.21
CA LEU A 255 -13.97 8.80 23.09
C LEU A 255 -12.72 7.92 22.94
N ALA A 256 -12.91 6.60 22.99
CA ALA A 256 -11.83 5.63 22.90
C ALA A 256 -12.32 4.31 22.33
N VAL A 257 -11.39 3.54 21.75
CA VAL A 257 -11.60 2.16 21.33
C VAL A 257 -10.58 1.29 22.03
N LEU A 258 -11.05 0.40 22.89
CA LEU A 258 -10.20 -0.37 23.80
C LEU A 258 -10.26 -1.86 23.41
N PRO A 259 -9.11 -2.51 23.20
CA PRO A 259 -9.07 -3.94 22.94
C PRO A 259 -9.32 -4.72 24.24
N LEU A 260 -10.27 -5.63 24.22
CA LEU A 260 -10.59 -6.52 25.34
C LEU A 260 -10.39 -7.97 24.93
N THR A 261 -9.88 -8.78 25.86
CA THR A 261 -9.73 -10.24 25.66
C THR A 261 -10.33 -10.97 26.84
N MET A 262 -11.18 -11.95 26.55
CA MET A 262 -11.71 -12.90 27.53
C MET A 262 -11.15 -14.29 27.24
N ALA A 263 -10.52 -14.92 28.23
CA ALA A 263 -10.05 -16.31 28.15
C ALA A 263 -10.78 -17.15 29.20
N LYS A 264 -12.01 -17.56 28.88
CA LYS A 264 -12.91 -18.28 29.79
C LYS A 264 -13.69 -19.31 29.01
N ASN A 265 -13.75 -20.53 29.55
CA ASN A 265 -14.62 -21.57 28.99
C ASN A 265 -16.08 -21.26 29.35
N VAL A 266 -16.94 -21.11 28.34
CA VAL A 266 -18.38 -20.87 28.49
C VAL A 266 -19.12 -21.95 27.70
N SER A 267 -19.89 -22.79 28.39
CA SER A 267 -20.61 -23.89 27.73
C SER A 267 -21.78 -23.36 26.89
N PRO A 268 -22.27 -24.15 25.91
CA PRO A 268 -23.50 -23.85 25.19
C PRO A 268 -24.66 -23.51 26.13
N GLY A 269 -25.31 -22.37 25.91
CA GLY A 269 -26.43 -21.86 26.71
C GLY A 269 -26.05 -21.14 28.01
N ASP A 270 -24.78 -21.16 28.42
CA ASP A 270 -24.33 -20.52 29.65
C ASP A 270 -24.14 -19.01 29.45
N PHE A 271 -24.46 -18.26 30.50
CA PHE A 271 -24.13 -16.84 30.61
C PHE A 271 -22.66 -16.65 31.00
N PHE A 272 -22.09 -15.54 30.56
CA PHE A 272 -20.81 -15.06 31.05
C PHE A 272 -20.93 -13.60 31.45
N GLU A 273 -20.10 -13.23 32.42
CA GLU A 273 -19.78 -11.87 32.79
C GLU A 273 -18.27 -11.80 32.97
N GLN A 274 -17.66 -10.77 32.42
CA GLN A 274 -16.23 -10.51 32.50
C GLN A 274 -15.98 -9.03 32.71
N GLU A 275 -15.08 -8.73 33.64
CA GLU A 275 -14.64 -7.38 33.92
C GLU A 275 -13.18 -7.17 33.50
N TRP A 276 -12.89 -5.94 33.10
CA TRP A 276 -11.54 -5.44 32.85
C TRP A 276 -11.33 -4.15 33.65
N TYR A 277 -10.16 -4.06 34.26
CA TYR A 277 -9.71 -2.89 35.00
C TYR A 277 -8.52 -2.30 34.25
N MET A 278 -8.60 -1.02 33.88
CA MET A 278 -7.58 -0.34 33.11
C MET A 278 -7.50 1.13 33.47
N GLU A 279 -6.46 1.80 33.01
CA GLU A 279 -6.29 3.24 33.16
C GLU A 279 -6.43 3.90 31.79
N ILE A 280 -7.13 5.04 31.76
CA ILE A 280 -7.32 5.85 30.56
C ILE A 280 -6.88 7.29 30.82
N PRO A 281 -6.12 7.92 29.91
CA PRO A 281 -5.72 9.31 30.07
C PRO A 281 -6.92 10.26 30.15
N GLU A 282 -6.89 11.22 31.08
CA GLU A 282 -7.94 12.20 31.32
C GLU A 282 -8.21 13.05 30.07
N ASN A 283 -7.17 13.35 29.29
CA ASN A 283 -7.30 14.10 28.05
C ASN A 283 -8.09 13.34 26.95
N VAL A 284 -8.14 12.01 27.00
CA VAL A 284 -8.94 11.17 26.08
C VAL A 284 -10.42 11.21 26.48
N LEU A 285 -10.72 11.25 27.78
CA LEU A 285 -12.09 11.40 28.27
C LEU A 285 -12.62 12.83 28.11
N GLY A 286 -11.71 13.82 28.06
CA GLY A 286 -12.00 15.23 27.84
C GLY A 286 -12.89 15.87 28.92
N HIS A 287 -13.31 17.11 28.70
CA HIS A 287 -14.23 17.80 29.64
C HIS A 287 -15.62 17.16 29.72
N SER A 288 -16.01 16.35 28.72
CA SER A 288 -17.25 15.58 28.69
C SER A 288 -17.36 14.62 29.87
N PHE A 289 -16.23 14.12 30.39
CA PHE A 289 -16.13 13.31 31.60
C PHE A 289 -16.75 13.98 32.84
N LEU A 290 -16.53 15.29 33.01
CA LEU A 290 -17.03 16.05 34.15
C LEU A 290 -18.56 16.21 34.13
N LEU A 291 -19.18 15.97 32.97
CA LEU A 291 -20.62 16.10 32.75
C LEU A 291 -21.34 14.74 32.81
N MET A 292 -20.60 13.64 33.00
CA MET A 292 -21.17 12.30 33.08
C MET A 292 -21.92 12.13 34.40
N LYS A 293 -23.15 11.64 34.30
CA LYS A 293 -23.98 11.32 35.45
C LYS A 293 -23.46 10.01 36.08
N ASP A 294 -23.32 9.99 37.40
CA ASP A 294 -23.01 8.79 38.20
C ASP A 294 -21.71 8.05 37.81
N ASN A 295 -20.74 8.74 37.19
CA ASN A 295 -19.46 8.21 36.70
C ASN A 295 -19.58 7.05 35.67
N THR A 296 -20.72 6.94 34.98
CA THR A 296 -20.94 5.93 33.93
C THR A 296 -20.57 6.47 32.55
N ILE A 297 -19.89 5.64 31.74
CA ILE A 297 -19.60 5.89 30.33
C ILE A 297 -20.48 4.97 29.48
N SER A 298 -21.09 5.51 28.43
CA SER A 298 -21.81 4.70 27.44
C SER A 298 -20.81 3.85 26.67
N CYS A 299 -21.03 2.54 26.59
CA CYS A 299 -20.15 1.65 25.83
C CYS A 299 -20.89 0.69 24.90
N ALA A 300 -20.19 0.23 23.87
CA ALA A 300 -20.66 -0.82 22.97
C ALA A 300 -19.52 -1.78 22.64
N ILE A 301 -19.85 -3.04 22.39
CA ILE A 301 -18.89 -4.09 22.07
C ILE A 301 -19.05 -4.51 20.62
N GLU A 302 -17.91 -4.64 19.93
CA GLU A 302 -17.81 -5.44 18.72
C GLU A 302 -16.92 -6.64 18.99
N VAL A 303 -17.44 -7.83 18.71
CA VAL A 303 -16.68 -9.08 18.78
C VAL A 303 -15.79 -9.16 17.55
N THR A 304 -14.47 -9.26 17.76
CA THR A 304 -13.49 -9.31 16.67
C THR A 304 -12.87 -10.67 16.49
N THR A 305 -12.90 -11.53 17.51
CA THR A 305 -12.33 -12.88 17.47
C THR A 305 -13.13 -13.84 18.35
N VAL A 306 -13.32 -15.08 17.89
CA VAL A 306 -13.94 -16.17 18.66
C VAL A 306 -13.12 -17.44 18.47
N ILE A 307 -12.80 -18.12 19.58
CA ILE A 307 -12.10 -19.40 19.60
C ILE A 307 -12.99 -20.44 20.29
N LEU A 308 -13.32 -21.50 19.58
CA LEU A 308 -14.17 -22.59 20.07
C LEU A 308 -13.34 -23.83 20.44
N ALA A 309 -13.95 -24.75 21.19
CA ALA A 309 -13.27 -25.94 21.70
C ALA A 309 -12.95 -27.00 20.64
N ASP A 310 -13.70 -27.02 19.54
CA ASP A 310 -13.51 -27.86 18.36
C ASP A 310 -12.29 -27.44 17.49
N GLY A 311 -11.68 -26.30 17.79
CA GLY A 311 -10.57 -25.72 17.04
C GLY A 311 -10.99 -24.64 16.03
N THR A 312 -12.29 -24.34 15.92
CA THR A 312 -12.78 -23.25 15.07
C THR A 312 -12.23 -21.90 15.57
N PHE A 313 -11.62 -21.15 14.65
CA PHE A 313 -11.05 -19.83 14.88
C PHE A 313 -11.63 -18.81 13.90
N LEU A 314 -12.48 -17.93 14.41
CA LEU A 314 -13.09 -16.84 13.64
C LEU A 314 -12.40 -15.53 14.05
N TYR A 315 -12.01 -14.71 13.09
CA TYR A 315 -11.43 -13.40 13.36
C TYR A 315 -11.76 -12.40 12.24
N LEU A 316 -12.02 -11.15 12.62
CA LEU A 316 -12.15 -10.05 11.67
C LEU A 316 -10.76 -9.67 11.15
N THR A 317 -10.63 -9.55 9.84
CA THR A 317 -9.40 -9.05 9.21
C THR A 317 -9.40 -7.53 9.35
N PRO A 318 -8.30 -6.89 9.79
CA PRO A 318 -8.21 -5.44 9.78
C PRO A 318 -8.52 -4.92 8.38
N THR A 319 -9.45 -3.98 8.26
CA THR A 319 -9.61 -3.24 7.01
C THR A 319 -8.29 -2.51 6.75
N PRO A 320 -7.72 -2.58 5.53
CA PRO A 320 -6.59 -1.75 5.18
C PRO A 320 -6.97 -0.31 5.54
N GLU A 321 -6.24 0.30 6.47
CA GLU A 321 -6.38 1.74 6.62
C GLU A 321 -5.99 2.32 5.28
N LYS A 322 -6.86 3.18 4.72
CA LYS A 322 -6.40 4.15 3.74
C LYS A 322 -5.37 5.01 4.46
N GLU A 323 -4.12 4.57 4.50
CA GLU A 323 -2.99 5.47 4.58
C GLU A 323 -3.18 6.34 3.35
N ARG A 324 -3.88 7.47 3.54
CA ARG A 324 -4.34 8.30 2.44
C ARG A 324 -3.10 8.63 1.61
N LEU A 325 -2.94 7.96 0.48
CA LEU A 325 -2.02 8.34 -0.58
C LEU A 325 -2.58 9.53 -1.37
N HIS A 326 -3.50 10.29 -0.76
CA HIS A 326 -4.14 11.47 -1.31
C HIS A 326 -4.42 12.51 -0.19
N PRO A 327 -4.31 13.80 -0.52
CA PRO A 327 -3.75 14.89 0.31
C PRO A 327 -4.42 15.21 1.65
#